data_AF-A0AAV5CIF5-F1
#
_entry.id   AF-A0AAV5CIF5-F1
#
_cell.length_a   1.000
_cell.length_b   1.000
_cell.length_c   1.000
_cell.angle_alpha   90.00
_cell.angle_beta   90.00
_cell.angle_gamma   90.00
#
_symmetry.space_group_name_H-M   'P 1'
#
loop_
_entity.id
_entity.type
_entity.pdbx_description
1 polymer ?
#
loop_
_entity_poly.entity_id
_entity_poly.type
_entity_poly.pdbx_seq_one_letter_code
_entity_poly.pdbx_strand_id
1 'polypeptide(L)'
;MARSRAFALALLVCALSASCHVAVSAPPPVPKVDSDFLTCLTKDIPPRLLYAKSSPAFATVCGKVWGEKYFKGNFDRLARTKGKVDPDDYFRNEQSIPPLL
;
A
#
# COMPACT_ATOMS: atom_id res chain seq x y z
N MET A 1 11.77 -48.50 -50.52
CA MET A 1 10.84 -47.37 -50.29
C MET A 1 10.03 -47.59 -49.00
N ALA A 2 10.65 -47.54 -47.82
CA ALA A 2 9.95 -47.77 -46.53
C ALA A 2 10.25 -46.70 -45.45
N ARG A 3 11.10 -45.70 -45.75
CA ARG A 3 11.48 -44.66 -44.80
C ARG A 3 10.54 -43.44 -44.83
N SER A 4 9.92 -43.10 -45.95
CA SER A 4 9.09 -41.89 -46.09
C SER A 4 7.83 -41.89 -45.19
N ARG A 5 7.16 -43.04 -45.01
CA ARG A 5 5.93 -43.14 -44.20
C ARG A 5 6.18 -42.96 -42.71
N ALA A 6 7.32 -43.44 -42.19
CA ALA A 6 7.70 -43.29 -40.79
C ALA A 6 8.03 -41.83 -40.44
N PHE A 7 8.72 -41.11 -41.33
CA PHE A 7 8.99 -39.68 -41.16
C PHE A 7 7.72 -38.84 -41.25
N ALA A 8 6.79 -39.18 -42.16
CA ALA A 8 5.50 -38.49 -42.25
C ALA A 8 4.66 -38.67 -40.98
N LEU A 9 4.61 -39.87 -40.41
CA LEU A 9 3.91 -40.14 -39.16
C LEU A 9 4.56 -39.42 -37.97
N ALA A 10 5.89 -39.37 -37.90
CA ALA A 10 6.61 -38.65 -36.85
C ALA A 10 6.34 -37.13 -36.88
N LEU A 11 6.30 -36.53 -38.07
CA LEU A 11 5.97 -35.11 -38.23
C LEU A 11 4.50 -34.82 -37.88
N LEU A 12 3.57 -35.72 -38.21
CA LEU A 12 2.15 -35.59 -37.90
C LEU A 12 1.90 -35.70 -36.38
N VAL A 13 2.60 -36.60 -35.68
CA VAL A 13 2.56 -36.71 -34.21
C VAL A 13 3.18 -35.48 -33.52
N CYS A 14 4.27 -34.92 -34.06
CA CYS A 14 4.83 -33.65 -33.57
C CYS A 14 3.87 -32.47 -33.76
N ALA A 15 3.18 -32.38 -34.90
CA ALA A 15 2.21 -31.33 -35.15
C ALA A 15 0.99 -31.42 -34.22
N LEU A 16 0.47 -32.63 -33.98
CA LEU A 16 -0.66 -32.87 -33.07
C LEU A 16 -0.29 -32.59 -31.60
N SER A 17 0.93 -32.89 -31.16
CA SER A 17 1.37 -32.61 -29.78
C SER A 17 1.61 -31.13 -29.51
N ALA A 18 2.05 -30.35 -30.51
CA ALA A 18 2.26 -28.91 -30.37
C ALA A 18 0.94 -28.13 -30.17
N SER A 19 -0.18 -28.61 -30.73
CA SER A 19 -1.50 -27.99 -30.53
C SER A 19 -2.06 -28.17 -29.11
N CYS A 20 -1.56 -29.12 -28.31
CA CYS A 20 -2.13 -29.45 -27.00
C CYS A 20 -1.59 -28.57 -25.86
N HIS A 21 -0.45 -27.90 -26.04
CA HIS A 21 0.26 -27.27 -24.93
C HIS A 21 -0.03 -25.78 -24.70
N VAL A 22 -0.81 -25.13 -25.56
CA VAL A 22 -1.06 -23.67 -25.44
C VAL A 22 -2.27 -23.34 -24.55
N ALA A 23 -3.13 -24.32 -24.23
CA ALA A 23 -4.43 -24.05 -23.62
C ALA A 23 -4.47 -24.05 -22.07
N VAL A 24 -3.35 -24.29 -21.35
CA VAL A 24 -3.39 -24.58 -19.89
C VAL A 24 -2.64 -23.55 -19.01
N SER A 25 -2.35 -22.34 -19.51
CA SER A 25 -1.71 -21.31 -18.65
C SER A 25 -2.23 -19.88 -18.83
N ALA A 26 -3.48 -19.72 -19.27
CA ALA A 26 -4.16 -18.45 -19.05
C ALA A 26 -4.81 -18.51 -17.66
N PRO A 27 -4.36 -17.71 -16.66
CA PRO A 27 -5.13 -17.53 -15.45
C PRO A 27 -6.54 -17.03 -15.82
N PRO A 28 -7.59 -17.39 -15.07
CA PRO A 28 -8.93 -16.87 -15.34
C PRO A 28 -8.87 -15.34 -15.38
N PRO A 29 -9.66 -14.67 -16.24
CA PRO A 29 -9.75 -13.22 -16.21
C PRO A 29 -10.18 -12.81 -14.81
N VAL A 30 -9.24 -12.25 -14.05
CA VAL A 30 -9.52 -11.68 -12.74
C VAL A 30 -10.59 -10.62 -13.00
N PRO A 31 -11.76 -10.69 -12.34
CA PRO A 31 -12.75 -9.64 -12.48
C PRO A 31 -12.03 -8.32 -12.22
N LYS A 32 -12.21 -7.33 -13.10
CA LYS A 32 -11.70 -5.98 -12.84
C LYS A 32 -12.31 -5.57 -11.51
N VAL A 33 -11.52 -5.67 -10.45
CA VAL A 33 -11.87 -5.11 -9.16
C VAL A 33 -11.90 -3.63 -9.44
N ASP A 34 -13.11 -3.08 -9.51
CA ASP A 34 -13.32 -1.66 -9.55
C ASP A 34 -12.46 -1.07 -8.45
N SER A 35 -11.49 -0.25 -8.88
CA SER A 35 -10.41 0.33 -8.09
C SER A 35 -10.78 0.43 -6.61
N ASP A 36 -10.05 -0.30 -5.77
CA ASP A 36 -10.26 -0.33 -4.32
C ASP A 36 -10.50 1.09 -3.79
N PHE A 37 -11.42 1.27 -2.84
CA PHE A 37 -11.84 2.60 -2.35
C PHE A 37 -10.64 3.50 -2.01
N LEU A 38 -9.59 2.90 -1.44
CA LEU A 38 -8.33 3.56 -1.12
C LEU A 38 -7.55 4.02 -2.36
N THR A 39 -7.64 3.29 -3.46
CA THR A 39 -7.06 3.65 -4.77
C THR A 39 -7.79 4.85 -5.40
N CYS A 40 -9.11 4.98 -5.22
CA CYS A 40 -9.83 6.19 -5.66
C CYS A 40 -9.49 7.40 -4.78
N LEU A 41 -9.54 7.26 -3.45
CA LEU A 41 -9.21 8.36 -2.54
C LEU A 41 -7.78 8.90 -2.74
N THR A 42 -6.82 8.01 -3.03
CA THR A 42 -5.41 8.40 -3.24
C THR A 42 -5.13 9.00 -4.62
N LYS A 43 -6.06 8.90 -5.58
CA LYS A 43 -5.96 9.63 -6.87
C LYS A 43 -6.32 11.11 -6.72
N ASP A 44 -7.32 11.42 -5.90
CA ASP A 44 -7.86 12.78 -5.78
C ASP A 44 -7.16 13.61 -4.70
N ILE A 45 -6.61 12.96 -3.67
CA ILE A 45 -5.91 13.65 -2.58
C ILE A 45 -4.39 13.51 -2.78
N PRO A 46 -3.67 14.60 -3.10
CA PRO A 46 -2.22 14.52 -3.27
C PRO A 46 -1.55 13.99 -2.00
N PRO A 47 -0.50 13.16 -2.10
CA PRO A 47 0.16 12.51 -0.96
C PRO A 47 0.65 13.47 0.13
N ARG A 48 0.83 14.75 -0.20
CA ARG A 48 1.27 15.81 0.73
C ARG A 48 0.14 16.35 1.63
N LEU A 49 -1.12 16.04 1.33
CA LEU A 49 -2.29 16.43 2.14
C LEU A 49 -2.79 15.30 3.03
N LEU A 50 -2.33 14.07 2.80
CA LEU A 50 -2.61 12.92 3.66
C LEU A 50 -1.48 12.73 4.65
N TYR A 51 -1.59 13.36 5.82
CA TYR A 51 -0.87 12.89 6.98
C TYR A 51 -1.52 11.58 7.41
N ALA A 52 -0.99 10.45 6.96
CA ALA A 52 -1.40 9.15 7.47
C ALA A 52 -0.93 9.01 8.92
N LYS A 53 -1.65 8.24 9.76
CA LYS A 53 -1.23 7.94 11.15
C LYS A 53 0.19 7.37 11.26
N SER A 54 0.69 6.75 10.20
CA SER A 54 2.05 6.22 10.09
C SER A 54 3.13 7.29 9.83
N SER A 55 2.74 8.51 9.45
CA SER A 55 3.68 9.59 9.20
C SER A 55 4.21 10.15 10.53
N PRO A 56 5.54 10.34 10.69
CA PRO A 56 6.09 10.99 11.88
C PRO A 56 5.61 12.45 12.04
N ALA A 57 5.13 13.08 10.96
CA ALA A 57 4.54 14.41 11.00
C ALA A 57 3.06 14.43 11.43
N PHE A 58 2.39 13.27 11.47
CA PHE A 58 0.96 13.18 11.78
C PHE A 58 0.63 13.76 13.14
N ALA A 59 1.37 13.35 14.15
CA ALA A 59 1.12 13.77 15.52
C ALA A 59 1.33 15.28 15.68
N THR A 60 2.34 15.86 15.05
CA THR A 60 2.59 17.32 15.08
C THR A 60 1.49 18.12 14.37
N VAL A 61 1.08 17.70 13.17
CA VAL A 61 0.10 18.45 12.37
C VAL A 61 -1.31 18.31 12.94
N CYS A 62 -1.77 17.08 13.18
CA CYS A 62 -3.09 16.85 13.77
C CYS A 62 -3.13 17.27 15.24
N GLY A 63 -2.03 17.04 15.98
CA GLY A 63 -1.82 17.45 17.37
C GLY A 63 -2.02 18.94 17.57
N LYS A 64 -1.48 19.76 16.67
CA LYS A 64 -1.60 21.22 16.77
C LYS A 64 -3.03 21.71 16.59
N VAL A 65 -3.81 21.11 15.67
CA VAL A 65 -5.20 21.51 15.39
C VAL A 65 -6.11 21.36 16.62
N TRP A 66 -6.09 20.21 17.28
CA TRP A 66 -6.88 20.04 18.51
C TRP A 66 -6.16 20.63 19.72
N GLY A 67 -4.84 20.52 19.79
CA GLY A 67 -4.02 20.96 20.91
C GLY A 67 -4.11 22.46 21.15
N GLU A 68 -4.12 23.29 20.12
CA GLU A 68 -4.35 24.74 20.24
C GLU A 68 -5.76 25.07 20.72
N LYS A 69 -6.76 24.24 20.38
CA LYS A 69 -8.14 24.44 20.87
C LYS A 69 -8.25 24.24 22.39
N TYR A 70 -7.54 23.26 22.94
CA TYR A 70 -7.57 22.96 24.38
C TYR A 70 -6.55 23.78 25.18
N PHE A 71 -5.32 23.90 24.69
CA PHE A 71 -4.20 24.48 25.43
C PHE A 71 -3.80 25.88 24.95
N LYS A 72 -4.40 26.38 23.85
CA LYS A 72 -4.08 27.68 23.26
C LYS A 72 -2.57 27.83 23.05
N GLY A 73 -1.99 28.98 23.39
CA GLY A 73 -0.56 29.23 23.31
C GLY A 73 0.32 28.36 24.24
N ASN A 74 -0.26 27.51 25.10
CA ASN A 74 0.52 26.60 25.94
C ASN A 74 0.89 25.28 25.25
N PHE A 75 0.30 24.96 24.09
CA PHE A 75 0.53 23.68 23.41
C PHE A 75 2.03 23.43 23.15
N ASP A 76 2.74 24.40 22.59
CA ASP A 76 4.17 24.27 22.28
C ASP A 76 5.02 24.01 23.53
N ARG A 77 4.68 24.65 24.66
CA ARG A 77 5.38 24.43 25.93
C ARG A 77 5.15 23.01 26.46
N LEU A 78 3.92 22.51 26.36
CA LEU A 78 3.58 21.16 26.79
C LEU A 78 4.24 20.10 25.90
N ALA A 79 4.25 20.31 24.59
CA ALA A 79 4.86 19.39 23.64
C ALA A 79 6.38 19.30 23.78
N ARG A 80 7.06 20.43 24.05
CA ARG A 80 8.50 20.44 24.44
C ARG A 80 8.74 19.77 25.80
N THR A 81 7.83 19.92 26.75
CA THR A 81 7.94 19.26 28.06
C THR A 81 7.77 17.75 27.91
N LYS A 82 6.81 17.31 27.09
CA LYS A 82 6.60 15.90 26.74
C LYS A 82 7.85 15.31 26.09
N GLY A 83 8.47 16.01 25.13
CA GLY A 83 9.73 15.55 24.50
C GLY A 83 10.89 15.35 25.49
N LYS A 84 10.92 16.08 26.60
CA LYS A 84 11.94 15.91 27.65
C LYS A 84 11.62 14.78 28.63
N VAL A 85 10.34 14.63 28.99
CA VAL A 85 9.90 13.68 30.03
C VAL A 85 9.65 12.28 29.45
N ASP A 86 9.21 12.22 28.19
CA ASP A 86 8.85 10.98 27.50
C ASP A 86 9.22 11.08 26.01
N PRO A 87 10.53 11.01 25.70
CA PRO A 87 11.05 11.15 24.33
C PRO A 87 10.62 10.03 23.39
N ASP A 88 10.36 8.83 23.91
CA ASP A 88 9.93 7.64 23.14
C ASP A 88 8.41 7.56 22.96
N ASP A 89 7.68 8.58 23.44
CA ASP A 89 6.22 8.68 23.39
C ASP A 89 5.50 7.45 23.99
N TYR A 90 5.96 6.96 25.15
CA TYR A 90 5.35 5.81 25.82
C TYR A 90 3.98 6.13 26.44
N PHE A 91 3.70 7.36 26.84
CA PHE A 91 2.38 7.75 27.34
C PHE A 91 1.57 8.44 26.25
N ARG A 92 0.84 7.62 25.47
CA ARG A 92 0.14 8.01 24.24
C ARG A 92 -1.26 7.44 24.14
N ASN A 93 -2.17 8.24 23.60
CA ASN A 93 -3.55 7.92 23.22
C ASN A 93 -3.98 8.77 22.01
N GLU A 94 -5.23 8.68 21.58
CA GLU A 94 -5.76 9.38 20.40
C GLU A 94 -5.63 10.91 20.45
N GLN A 95 -5.53 11.51 21.64
CA GLN A 95 -5.39 12.95 21.87
C GLN A 95 -4.19 13.27 22.78
N SER A 96 -3.13 12.47 22.70
CA SER A 96 -1.91 12.71 23.44
C SER A 96 -1.09 13.84 22.80
N ILE A 97 -0.49 14.68 23.64
CA ILE A 97 0.38 15.76 23.16
C ILE A 97 1.64 15.11 22.54
N PRO A 98 1.96 15.38 21.27
CA PRO A 98 3.14 14.80 20.63
C PRO A 98 4.43 15.36 21.25
N PRO A 99 5.49 14.55 21.42
CA PRO A 99 6.79 15.06 21.79
C PRO A 99 7.37 15.89 20.64
N LEU A 100 7.70 17.16 20.92
CA LEU A 100 8.53 17.96 20.02
C LEU A 100 9.98 17.82 20.48
N LEU A 101 10.78 17.10 19.69
CA LEU A 101 12.24 17.01 19.84
C LEU A 101 12.92 18.28 19.30
#